data_AF-A0A963JPU3-F1
#
_entry.id   AF-A0A963JPU3-F1
#
_cell.length_a   1.000
_cell.length_b   1.000
_cell.length_c   1.000
_cell.angle_alpha   90.00
_cell.angle_beta   90.00
_cell.angle_gamma   90.00
#
_symmetry.space_group_name_H-M   'P 1'
#
loop_
_entity.id
_entity.type
_entity.pdbx_description
1 polymer ?
#
loop_
_entity_poly.entity_id
_entity_poly.type
_entity_poly.pdbx_seq_one_letter_code
_entity_poly.pdbx_strand_id
1 'polypeptide(L)' 'MKIKYSAVCIAGLILVLTGCSSGGYPEASTVNCSGRGMEIALNELKDNEEARQAFLDKCDELASGQ' A
#
# COMPACT_ATOMS: atom_id res chain seq x y z
N MET A 1 17.68 -20.63 22.96
CA MET A 1 17.18 -20.34 21.60
C MET A 1 16.15 -19.21 21.68
N LYS A 2 15.96 -18.42 20.60
CA LYS A 2 14.86 -17.44 20.38
C LYS A 2 15.11 -15.91 20.58
N ILE A 3 16.31 -15.36 20.40
CA ILE A 3 16.47 -13.88 20.27
C ILE A 3 16.99 -13.44 18.89
N LYS A 4 17.41 -14.40 18.05
CA LYS A 4 17.98 -14.10 16.72
C LYS A 4 16.92 -14.02 15.60
N TYR A 5 15.72 -14.57 15.81
CA TYR A 5 14.62 -14.53 14.84
C TYR A 5 13.80 -13.23 14.87
N SER A 6 13.78 -12.54 16.02
CA SER A 6 12.97 -11.32 16.20
C SER A 6 13.58 -10.13 15.43
N ALA A 7 14.90 -9.94 15.49
CA ALA A 7 15.57 -8.84 14.81
C ALA A 7 15.53 -8.96 13.27
N VAL A 8 15.62 -10.18 12.73
CA VAL A 8 15.49 -10.42 11.27
C VAL A 8 14.08 -10.15 10.78
N CYS A 9 13.04 -10.54 11.54
CA CYS A 9 11.66 -10.21 11.19
C CYS A 9 11.41 -8.70 11.21
N ILE A 10 11.94 -7.98 12.19
CA ILE A 10 11.75 -6.53 12.31
C ILE A 10 12.52 -5.78 11.23
N ALA A 11 13.77 -6.16 10.94
CA ALA A 11 14.54 -5.54 9.85
C ALA A 11 13.93 -5.82 8.46
N GLY A 12 13.41 -7.04 8.25
CA GLY A 12 12.66 -7.39 7.04
C GLY A 12 11.35 -6.61 6.93
N LEU A 13 10.61 -6.45 8.02
CA LEU A 13 9.40 -5.60 8.06
C LEU A 13 9.72 -4.14 7.77
N ILE A 14 10.80 -3.58 8.32
CA ILE A 14 11.22 -2.20 8.04
C ILE A 14 11.59 -2.03 6.56
N LEU A 15 12.31 -3.00 5.97
CA LEU A 15 12.61 -3.01 4.53
C LEU A 15 11.37 -3.23 3.66
N VAL A 16 10.33 -3.91 4.14
CA VAL A 16 9.03 -3.99 3.46
C VAL A 16 8.26 -2.66 3.58
N LEU A 17 8.34 -1.99 4.74
CA LEU A 17 7.76 -0.66 4.95
C LEU A 17 8.48 0.45 4.16
N THR A 18 9.79 0.35 3.94
CA THR A 18 10.56 1.28 3.08
C THR A 18 10.71 0.79 1.64
N GLY A 19 10.37 -0.47 1.37
CA GLY A 19 10.52 -1.14 0.06
C GLY A 19 9.29 -1.11 -0.83
N CYS A 20 8.16 -0.55 -0.38
CA CYS A 20 7.11 -0.10 -1.28
C CYS A 20 7.50 1.23 -1.95
N SER A 21 8.70 1.26 -2.53
CA SER A 21 9.17 2.29 -3.45
C SER A 21 9.69 1.61 -4.73
N SER A 22 9.06 0.50 -5.09
CA SER A 22 9.34 -0.24 -6.33
C SER A 22 8.51 0.33 -7.47
N GLY A 23 8.66 1.63 -7.75
CA GLY A 23 8.37 2.28 -9.05
C GLY A 23 7.07 1.91 -9.78
N GLY A 24 6.03 1.49 -9.06
CA GLY A 24 4.78 1.00 -9.60
C GLY A 24 3.64 1.70 -8.87
N TYR A 25 2.61 2.09 -9.62
CA TYR A 25 1.44 2.72 -9.03
C TYR A 25 0.84 1.86 -7.91
N PRO A 26 0.35 2.47 -6.82
CA PRO A 26 -0.24 1.73 -5.72
C PRO A 26 -1.44 0.92 -6.20
N GLU A 27 -1.45 -0.37 -5.91
CA GLU A 27 -2.55 -1.27 -6.31
C GLU A 27 -3.73 -1.18 -5.36
N ALA A 28 -4.95 -1.19 -5.89
CA ALA A 28 -6.18 -1.21 -5.09
C ALA A 28 -6.29 -2.53 -4.31
N SER A 29 -6.38 -2.43 -2.99
CA SER A 29 -6.52 -3.55 -2.06
C SER A 29 -7.17 -3.05 -0.77
N THR A 30 -7.73 -3.92 0.06
CA THR A 30 -8.34 -3.51 1.34
C THR A 30 -7.43 -2.63 2.19
N VAL A 31 -6.12 -2.88 2.15
CA VAL A 31 -5.11 -2.14 2.90
C VAL A 31 -4.85 -0.77 2.28
N ASN A 32 -4.75 -0.69 0.95
CA ASN A 32 -4.48 0.56 0.24
C ASN A 32 -5.75 1.42 0.07
N CYS A 33 -6.93 0.83 0.14
CA CYS A 33 -8.21 1.53 0.06
C CYS A 33 -8.72 2.01 1.44
N SER A 34 -7.91 1.88 2.49
CA SER A 34 -8.32 2.19 3.87
C SER A 34 -7.29 3.04 4.61
N GLY A 35 -7.78 4.03 5.36
CA GLY A 35 -6.99 4.83 6.30
C GLY A 35 -5.68 5.35 5.70
N ARG A 36 -4.56 5.11 6.38
CA ARG A 36 -3.23 5.58 5.95
C ARG A 36 -2.78 4.99 4.62
N GLY A 37 -3.23 3.79 4.24
CA GLY A 37 -2.89 3.19 2.95
C GLY A 37 -3.44 4.01 1.77
N MET A 38 -4.65 4.55 1.93
CA MET A 38 -5.29 5.41 0.94
C MET A 38 -4.58 6.76 0.83
N GLU A 39 -4.19 7.35 1.96
CA GLU A 39 -3.42 8.60 1.95
C GLU A 39 -2.08 8.46 1.21
N ILE A 40 -1.37 7.35 1.44
CA ILE A 40 -0.10 7.06 0.75
C ILE A 40 -0.36 6.86 -0.75
N ALA A 41 -1.34 6.02 -1.11
CA ALA A 41 -1.64 5.74 -2.51
C ALA A 41 -2.02 7.00 -3.28
N LEU A 42 -2.88 7.85 -2.70
CA LEU A 42 -3.29 9.12 -3.32
C LEU A 42 -2.11 10.10 -3.45
N ASN A 43 -1.18 10.11 -2.49
CA ASN A 43 0.02 10.93 -2.57
C ASN A 43 1.00 10.44 -3.65
N GLU A 44 1.11 9.13 -3.88
CA GLU A 44 1.90 8.58 -5.00
C GLU A 44 1.24 8.83 -6.37
N LEU A 45 -0.09 8.88 -6.40
CA LEU A 45 -0.89 9.15 -7.60
C LEU A 45 -1.12 10.65 -7.87
N LYS A 46 -0.53 11.56 -7.08
CA LYS A 46 -0.82 13.00 -7.13
C LYS A 46 -0.54 13.65 -8.49
N ASP A 47 0.45 13.15 -9.21
CA ASP A 47 0.89 13.66 -10.51
C ASP A 47 0.20 12.93 -11.68
N ASN A 48 -0.66 11.95 -11.40
CA ASN A 48 -1.40 11.18 -12.40
C ASN A 48 -2.87 11.00 -12.00
N GLU A 49 -3.71 11.97 -12.42
CA GLU A 49 -5.14 11.98 -12.10
C GLU A 49 -5.90 10.80 -12.71
N GLU A 50 -5.50 10.30 -13.88
CA GLU A 50 -6.14 9.14 -14.53
C GLU A 50 -5.92 7.88 -13.69
N ALA A 51 -4.67 7.63 -13.28
CA ALA A 51 -4.35 6.51 -12.39
C ALA A 51 -5.02 6.67 -11.01
N ARG A 52 -5.16 7.92 -10.52
CA ARG A 52 -5.86 8.22 -9.27
C ARG A 52 -7.33 7.84 -9.32
N GLN A 53 -8.02 8.18 -10.41
CA GLN A 53 -9.42 7.81 -10.58
C GLN A 53 -9.59 6.29 -10.73
N ALA A 54 -8.73 5.63 -11.51
CA ALA A 54 -8.76 4.17 -11.65
C ALA A 54 -8.50 3.44 -10.32
N PHE A 55 -7.64 3.99 -9.46
CA PHE A 55 -7.41 3.45 -8.11
C PHE A 55 -8.65 3.59 -7.22
N LEU A 56 -9.30 4.76 -7.23
CA LEU A 56 -10.50 5.02 -6.44
C LEU A 56 -11.69 4.16 -6.90
N ASP A 57 -11.87 4.00 -8.21
CA ASP A 57 -12.92 3.16 -8.81
C ASP A 57 -12.78 1.71 -8.32
N LYS A 58 -11.57 1.14 -8.41
CA LYS A 58 -11.30 -0.20 -7.88
C LYS A 58 -11.49 -0.30 -6.36
N CYS A 59 -11.19 0.75 -5.60
CA CYS A 59 -11.47 0.77 -4.16
C CYS A 59 -12.97 0.75 -3.86
N ASP A 60 -13.78 1.43 -4.66
CA ASP A 60 -15.24 1.39 -4.56
C ASP A 60 -15.80 0.02 -4.93
N GLU A 61 -15.29 -0.61 -5.99
CA GLU A 61 -15.64 -2.00 -6.36
C GLU A 61 -15.36 -2.98 -5.19
N LEU A 62 -14.21 -2.83 -4.53
CA LEU A 62 -13.83 -3.65 -3.37
C LEU A 62 -14.75 -3.40 -2.16
N ALA A 63 -15.23 -2.18 -1.96
CA ALA A 63 -16.14 -1.83 -0.88
C ALA A 63 -17.58 -2.31 -1.15
N SER A 64 -18.01 -2.28 -2.42
CA SER A 64 -19.34 -2.69 -2.87
C SER A 64 -19.48 -4.21 -3.10
N GLY A 65 -18.36 -4.93 -3.18
CA GLY A 65 -18.30 -6.38 -3.38
C GLY A 65 -18.17 -7.25 -2.11
N GLN A 66 -18.23 -6.65 -0.91
CA GLN A 66 -18.20 -7.36 0.38
C GLN A 66 -19.59 -7.64 0.95
#